data_AF-A0A1T2A8V6-F1
#
_entry.id   AF-A0A1T2A8V6-F1
#
_cell.length_a   1.000
_cell.length_b   1.000
_cell.length_c   1.000
_cell.angle_alpha   90.00
_cell.angle_beta   90.00
_cell.angle_gamma   90.00
#
_symmetry.space_group_name_H-M   'P 1'
#
loop_
_entity.id
_entity.type
_entity.pdbx_description
1 polymer ?
#
loop_
_entity_poly.entity_id
_entity_poly.type
_entity_poly.pdbx_seq_one_letter_code
_entity_poly.pdbx_strand_id
1 'polypeptide(L)'
;MLADPETDWNRVNIEGLRQHLIDMNNVTLLAKVKEDDIEGGARFEATSDDPEVTASIRAMVPAHVATMNGVEGWKMSAEEISGGSALTVTGADPQKIRALGFIGILTVGAHHQPHHLAMAKGEMMMGH
;
A
#
# COMPACT_ATOMS: atom_id res chain seq x y z
N MET A 1 -13.81 -17.27 6.78
CA MET A 1 -13.06 -17.94 7.87
C MET A 1 -14.02 -18.69 8.77
N LEU A 2 -14.76 -18.04 9.67
CA LEU A 2 -15.64 -18.75 10.63
C LEU A 2 -16.69 -19.68 9.99
N ALA A 3 -17.28 -19.25 8.87
CA ALA A 3 -18.27 -20.04 8.13
C ALA A 3 -17.67 -20.81 6.94
N ASP A 4 -16.35 -20.77 6.76
CA ASP A 4 -15.65 -21.38 5.63
C ASP A 4 -15.01 -22.71 6.10
N PRO A 5 -15.60 -23.88 5.75
CA PRO A 5 -15.15 -25.17 6.24
C PRO A 5 -13.74 -25.55 5.75
N GLU A 6 -13.24 -24.89 4.70
CA GLU A 6 -11.89 -25.10 4.15
C GLU A 6 -10.82 -24.26 4.85
N THR A 7 -11.16 -23.51 5.91
CA THR A 7 -10.18 -22.73 6.68
C THR A 7 -9.22 -23.65 7.42
N ASP A 8 -7.94 -23.64 7.04
CA ASP A 8 -6.88 -24.30 7.82
C ASP A 8 -6.53 -23.47 9.06
N TRP A 9 -7.11 -23.85 10.20
CA TRP A 9 -6.89 -23.19 11.48
C TRP A 9 -5.45 -23.29 12.00
N ASN A 10 -4.63 -24.21 11.50
CA ASN A 10 -3.21 -24.29 11.88
C ASN A 10 -2.35 -23.25 11.15
N ARG A 11 -2.89 -22.62 10.09
CA ARG A 11 -2.19 -21.60 9.30
C ARG A 11 -2.63 -20.17 9.61
N VAL A 12 -3.76 -20.00 10.30
CA VAL A 12 -4.30 -18.69 10.66
C VAL A 12 -3.23 -17.85 11.35
N ASN A 13 -3.03 -16.62 10.84
CA ASN A 13 -2.02 -15.69 11.32
C ASN A 13 -2.61 -14.30 11.54
N ILE A 14 -3.37 -14.15 12.63
CA ILE A 14 -3.95 -12.85 13.01
C ILE A 14 -2.86 -11.84 13.40
N GLU A 15 -1.70 -12.30 13.90
CA GLU A 15 -0.57 -11.44 14.18
C GLU A 15 0.01 -10.82 12.90
N GLY A 16 0.07 -11.58 11.80
CA GLY A 16 0.42 -11.05 10.47
C GLY A 16 -0.52 -9.96 9.99
N LEU A 17 -1.84 -10.14 10.18
CA LEU A 17 -2.82 -9.09 9.89
C LEU A 17 -2.61 -7.87 10.81
N ARG A 18 -2.36 -8.07 12.10
CA ARG A 18 -2.11 -6.98 13.05
C ARG A 18 -0.89 -6.17 12.66
N GLN A 19 0.19 -6.82 12.24
CA GLN A 19 1.41 -6.15 11.78
C GLN A 19 1.15 -5.32 10.52
N HIS A 20 0.39 -5.85 9.56
CA HIS A 20 -0.01 -5.08 8.38
C HIS A 20 -0.85 -3.84 8.76
N LEU A 21 -1.76 -3.96 9.73
CA LEU A 21 -2.55 -2.81 10.19
C LEU A 21 -1.69 -1.75 10.89
N ILE A 22 -0.61 -2.15 11.56
CA ILE A 22 0.40 -1.21 12.07
C ILE A 22 1.08 -0.49 10.91
N ASP A 23 1.49 -1.22 9.87
CA ASP A 23 2.12 -0.61 8.69
C ASP A 23 1.17 0.38 8.01
N MET A 24 -0.12 0.04 7.87
CA MET A 24 -1.15 0.94 7.37
C MET A 24 -1.31 2.19 8.24
N ASN A 25 -1.32 2.04 9.57
CA ASN A 25 -1.36 3.18 10.50
C ASN A 25 -0.14 4.09 10.30
N ASN A 26 1.06 3.51 10.20
CA ASN A 26 2.31 4.24 10.04
C ASN A 26 2.33 5.05 8.75
N VAL A 27 2.00 4.42 7.60
CA VAL A 27 1.98 5.14 6.31
C VAL A 27 0.85 6.15 6.20
N THR A 28 -0.24 5.97 6.97
CA THR A 28 -1.40 6.87 6.92
C THR A 28 -1.25 8.09 7.82
N LEU A 29 -0.76 7.89 9.04
CA LEU A 29 -0.80 8.92 10.08
C LEU A 29 0.58 9.48 10.44
N LEU A 30 1.67 8.74 10.17
CA LEU A 30 3.00 9.08 10.66
C LEU A 30 4.02 9.37 9.56
N ALA A 31 3.77 8.92 8.33
CA ALA A 31 4.62 9.26 7.18
C ALA A 31 4.52 10.76 6.84
N LYS A 32 5.67 11.38 6.59
CA LYS A 32 5.76 12.71 5.97
C LYS A 32 5.69 12.52 4.46
N VAL A 33 4.69 13.10 3.82
CA VAL A 33 4.49 12.98 2.37
C VAL A 33 4.72 14.33 1.72
N LYS A 34 5.68 14.37 0.79
CA LYS A 34 5.80 15.46 -0.17
C LYS A 34 5.12 15.05 -1.47
N GLU A 35 4.20 15.88 -1.95
CA GLU A 35 3.53 15.67 -3.23
C GLU A 35 4.05 16.69 -4.25
N ASP A 36 4.44 16.19 -5.43
CA ASP A 36 4.81 17.01 -6.58
C ASP A 36 3.92 16.65 -7.77
N ASP A 37 3.25 17.66 -8.32
CA ASP A 37 2.53 17.54 -9.58
C ASP A 37 3.51 17.23 -10.72
N ILE A 38 3.25 16.15 -11.46
CA ILE A 38 4.02 15.79 -12.66
C ILE A 38 3.09 15.73 -13.87
N GLU A 39 3.69 15.66 -15.06
CA GLU A 39 2.93 15.39 -16.28
C GLU A 39 2.16 14.06 -16.15
N GLY A 40 0.85 14.11 -16.39
CA GLY A 40 -0.01 12.93 -16.35
C GLY A 40 -0.36 12.41 -14.95
N GLY A 41 0.08 13.03 -13.85
CA GLY A 41 -0.34 12.63 -12.50
C GLY A 41 0.43 13.32 -11.37
N ALA A 42 0.96 12.53 -10.44
CA ALA A 42 1.68 13.00 -9.25
C ALA A 42 2.82 12.05 -8.84
N ARG A 43 3.85 12.61 -8.20
CA ARG A 43 4.87 11.87 -7.44
C ARG A 43 4.69 12.17 -5.96
N PHE A 44 4.69 11.12 -5.14
CA PHE A 44 4.58 11.19 -3.69
C PHE A 44 5.85 10.62 -3.06
N GLU A 45 6.59 11.43 -2.31
CA GLU A 45 7.75 10.99 -1.56
C GLU A 45 7.35 10.83 -0.10
N ALA A 46 7.14 9.59 0.32
CA ALA A 46 6.81 9.23 1.70
C ALA A 46 8.09 8.93 2.47
N THR A 47 8.31 9.64 3.57
CA THR A 47 9.52 9.50 4.40
C THR A 47 9.21 9.59 5.89
N SER A 48 10.16 9.16 6.72
CA SER A 48 10.14 9.41 8.17
C SER A 48 11.56 9.48 8.74
N ASP A 49 11.69 10.13 9.90
CA ASP A 49 12.90 10.06 10.73
C ASP A 49 12.85 8.85 11.69
N ASP A 50 11.65 8.27 11.87
CA ASP A 50 11.42 7.07 12.65
C ASP A 50 11.76 5.82 11.81
N PRO A 51 12.70 4.96 12.25
CA PRO A 51 13.08 3.75 11.53
C PRO A 51 11.93 2.75 11.32
N GLU A 52 10.98 2.64 12.26
CA GLU A 52 9.84 1.73 12.14
C GLU A 52 8.86 2.22 11.09
N VAL A 53 8.54 3.52 11.10
CA VAL A 53 7.69 4.12 10.07
C VAL A 53 8.36 4.05 8.69
N THR A 54 9.68 4.24 8.63
CA THR A 54 10.46 4.08 7.39
C THR A 54 10.37 2.66 6.84
N ALA A 55 10.45 1.65 7.71
CA ALA A 55 10.28 0.25 7.32
C ALA A 55 8.86 -0.01 6.80
N SER A 56 7.83 0.50 7.48
CA SER A 56 6.43 0.39 7.01
C SER A 56 6.24 1.05 5.63
N ILE A 57 6.81 2.23 5.39
CA ILE A 57 6.75 2.90 4.08
C ILE A 57 7.37 2.00 2.99
N ARG A 58 8.57 1.46 3.26
CA ARG A 58 9.30 0.61 2.31
C ARG A 58 8.64 -0.74 2.07
N ALA A 59 7.89 -1.26 3.03
CA ALA A 59 7.09 -2.45 2.82
C ALA A 59 5.83 -2.15 1.99
N MET A 60 5.12 -1.08 2.34
CA MET A 60 3.75 -0.85 1.88
C MET A 60 3.66 -0.22 0.50
N VAL A 61 4.51 0.76 0.18
CA VAL A 61 4.48 1.45 -1.11
C VAL A 61 4.69 0.49 -2.29
N PRO A 62 5.78 -0.32 -2.34
CA PRO A 62 5.96 -1.26 -3.44
C PRO A 62 4.90 -2.36 -3.47
N ALA A 63 4.41 -2.84 -2.31
CA ALA A 63 3.34 -3.83 -2.26
C ALA A 63 2.02 -3.31 -2.88
N HIS A 64 1.66 -2.05 -2.60
CA HIS A 64 0.49 -1.41 -3.22
C HIS A 64 0.69 -1.21 -4.72
N VAL A 65 1.87 -0.81 -5.17
CA VAL A 65 2.19 -0.71 -6.60
C VAL A 65 2.04 -2.07 -7.28
N ALA A 66 2.59 -3.14 -6.71
CA ALA A 66 2.49 -4.49 -7.26
C ALA A 66 1.04 -4.96 -7.39
N THR A 67 0.16 -4.52 -6.47
CA THR A 67 -1.25 -4.90 -6.45
C THR A 67 -2.12 -4.04 -7.37
N MET A 68 -1.84 -2.73 -7.45
CA MET A 68 -2.77 -1.75 -8.04
C MET A 68 -2.33 -1.21 -9.40
N ASN A 69 -1.10 -1.44 -9.83
CA ASN A 69 -0.64 -1.01 -11.15
C ASN A 69 -1.54 -1.60 -12.25
N GLY A 70 -2.16 -0.72 -13.05
CA GLY A 70 -3.08 -1.08 -14.13
C GLY A 70 -4.56 -1.21 -13.73
N VAL A 71 -4.91 -1.26 -12.44
CA VAL A 71 -6.29 -1.53 -11.99
C VAL A 71 -7.28 -0.42 -12.39
N GLU A 72 -6.89 0.85 -12.24
CA GLU A 72 -7.69 2.02 -12.64
C GLU A 72 -7.28 2.56 -14.03
N GLY A 73 -6.54 1.76 -14.82
CA GLY A 73 -5.86 2.26 -16.01
C GLY A 73 -4.68 3.19 -15.69
N TRP A 74 -4.29 3.29 -14.42
CA TRP A 74 -3.12 4.04 -13.97
C TRP A 74 -1.85 3.21 -14.08
N LYS A 75 -0.76 3.88 -14.43
CA LYS A 75 0.59 3.34 -14.30
C LYS A 75 1.16 3.80 -12.96
N MET A 76 1.60 2.83 -12.17
CA MET A 76 2.18 3.06 -10.85
C MET A 76 3.60 2.48 -10.80
N SER A 77 4.52 3.19 -10.17
CA SER A 77 5.86 2.70 -9.89
C SER A 77 6.33 3.13 -8.50
N ALA A 78 7.10 2.27 -7.85
CA ALA A 78 7.76 2.56 -6.58
C ALA A 78 9.27 2.66 -6.78
N GLU A 79 9.91 3.54 -6.02
CA GLU A 79 11.36 3.69 -5.95
C GLU A 79 11.74 3.82 -4.47
N GLU A 80 12.74 3.07 -4.01
CA GLU A 80 13.28 3.31 -2.67
C GLU A 80 14.07 4.62 -2.67
N ILE A 81 13.80 5.49 -1.70
CA ILE A 81 14.52 6.75 -1.50
C ILE A 81 15.10 6.80 -0.09
N SER A 82 15.98 7.78 0.16
CA SER A 82 16.46 8.06 1.51
C SER A 82 15.26 8.35 2.43
N GLY A 83 15.18 7.65 3.56
CA GLY A 83 14.11 7.83 4.55
C GLY A 83 12.75 7.22 4.18
N GLY A 84 12.61 6.49 3.06
CA GLY A 84 11.34 5.84 2.73
C GLY A 84 11.23 5.34 1.29
N SER A 85 10.15 5.73 0.60
CA SER A 85 9.84 5.32 -0.77
C SER A 85 9.08 6.40 -1.53
N ALA A 86 9.37 6.53 -2.81
CA ALA A 86 8.62 7.37 -3.74
C ALA A 86 7.62 6.53 -4.52
N LEU A 87 6.40 7.03 -4.63
CA LEU A 87 5.31 6.50 -5.45
C LEU A 87 5.06 7.46 -6.60
N THR A 88 5.11 6.97 -7.83
CA THR A 88 4.71 7.74 -9.01
C THR A 88 3.44 7.14 -9.60
N VAL A 89 2.44 7.98 -9.86
CA VAL A 89 1.17 7.56 -10.46
C VAL A 89 0.86 8.46 -11.65
N THR A 90 0.56 7.85 -12.79
CA THR A 90 0.13 8.57 -14.01
C THR A 90 -1.09 7.90 -14.64
N GLY A 91 -1.93 8.68 -15.31
CA GLY A 91 -3.18 8.20 -15.89
C GLY A 91 -3.86 9.23 -16.79
N ALA A 92 -5.05 8.86 -17.30
CA ALA A 92 -5.86 9.74 -18.14
C ALA A 92 -6.51 10.90 -17.36
N ASP A 93 -6.60 10.78 -16.03
CA ASP A 93 -7.25 11.70 -15.10
C ASP A 93 -6.29 12.23 -14.02
N PRO A 94 -5.26 13.02 -14.40
CA PRO A 94 -4.24 13.54 -13.47
C PRO A 94 -4.81 14.37 -12.31
N GLN A 95 -5.90 15.10 -12.54
CA GLN A 95 -6.58 15.86 -11.50
C GLN A 95 -7.15 14.95 -10.40
N LYS A 96 -7.63 13.75 -10.77
CA LYS A 96 -8.17 12.77 -9.83
C LYS A 96 -7.06 12.14 -9.00
N ILE A 97 -5.93 11.81 -9.63
CA ILE A 97 -4.73 11.28 -8.95
C ILE A 97 -4.25 12.25 -7.87
N ARG A 98 -4.10 13.54 -8.22
CA ARG A 98 -3.68 14.60 -7.27
C ARG A 98 -4.71 14.82 -6.17
N ALA A 99 -6.00 14.88 -6.51
CA ALA A 99 -7.06 15.09 -5.52
C ALA A 99 -7.18 13.94 -4.51
N LEU A 100 -6.85 12.71 -4.91
CA LEU A 100 -6.76 11.56 -4.02
C LEU A 100 -5.60 11.70 -3.02
N GLY A 101 -4.49 12.30 -3.46
CA GLY A 101 -3.25 12.33 -2.70
C GLY A 101 -2.70 10.93 -2.40
N PHE A 102 -1.62 10.85 -1.63
CA PHE A 102 -0.97 9.58 -1.32
C PHE A 102 -1.89 8.56 -0.65
N ILE A 103 -2.68 8.97 0.34
CA ILE A 103 -3.58 8.07 1.08
C ILE A 103 -4.77 7.63 0.24
N GLY A 104 -5.35 8.52 -0.56
CA GLY A 104 -6.41 8.13 -1.49
C GLY A 104 -5.91 7.10 -2.51
N ILE A 105 -4.68 7.25 -3.00
CA ILE A 105 -4.06 6.27 -3.90
C ILE A 105 -3.84 4.91 -3.22
N LEU A 106 -3.34 4.87 -1.98
CA LEU A 106 -3.15 3.59 -1.27
C LEU A 106 -4.49 2.89 -0.91
N THR A 107 -5.56 3.66 -0.76
CA THR A 107 -6.86 3.11 -0.31
C THR A 107 -7.89 2.91 -1.43
N VAL A 108 -7.56 3.30 -2.66
CA VAL A 108 -8.48 3.14 -3.80
C VAL A 108 -8.67 1.66 -4.17
N GLY A 109 -9.89 1.32 -4.56
CA GLY A 109 -10.25 -0.03 -4.99
C GLY A 109 -10.56 -1.00 -3.84
N ALA A 110 -11.10 -2.16 -4.19
CA ALA A 110 -11.59 -3.16 -3.23
C ALA A 110 -10.54 -4.21 -2.82
N HIS A 111 -9.25 -3.94 -2.98
CA HIS A 111 -8.19 -4.94 -2.77
C HIS A 111 -7.89 -5.21 -1.29
N HIS A 112 -8.20 -4.27 -0.40
CA HIS A 112 -7.92 -4.38 1.05
C HIS A 112 -8.66 -5.55 1.72
N GLN A 113 -9.94 -5.79 1.40
CA GLN A 113 -10.70 -6.88 2.02
C GLN A 113 -10.15 -8.29 1.67
N PRO A 114 -9.98 -8.67 0.39
CA PRO A 114 -9.36 -9.94 0.06
C PRO A 114 -7.91 -10.01 0.56
N HIS A 115 -7.21 -8.87 0.61
CA HIS A 115 -5.86 -8.80 1.15
C HIS A 115 -5.77 -9.11 2.64
N HIS A 116 -6.58 -8.45 3.46
CA HIS A 116 -6.67 -8.72 4.90
C HIS A 116 -7.10 -10.16 5.19
N LEU A 117 -8.03 -10.70 4.38
CA LEU A 117 -8.47 -12.07 4.53
C LEU A 117 -7.35 -13.08 4.25
N ALA A 118 -6.58 -12.89 3.19
CA ALA A 118 -5.43 -13.74 2.86
C ALA A 118 -4.37 -13.72 3.97
N MET A 119 -4.03 -12.53 4.49
CA MET A 119 -3.09 -12.41 5.61
C MET A 119 -3.62 -13.08 6.89
N ALA A 120 -4.89 -12.89 7.22
CA ALA A 120 -5.52 -13.56 8.37
C ALA A 120 -5.50 -15.10 8.23
N LYS A 121 -5.60 -15.62 7.01
CA LYS A 121 -5.48 -17.05 6.69
C LYS A 121 -4.03 -17.56 6.67
N GLY A 122 -3.03 -16.69 6.82
CA GLY A 122 -1.60 -17.05 6.72
C GLY A 122 -1.16 -17.39 5.30
N GLU A 123 -1.80 -16.79 4.30
CA GLU A 123 -1.43 -16.91 2.89
C GLU A 123 -0.37 -15.86 2.55
N MET A 124 0.69 -16.27 1.87
CA MET A 124 1.68 -15.33 1.32
C MET A 124 1.04 -14.61 0.14
N MET A 125 0.89 -13.30 0.23
CA MET A 125 0.57 -12.46 -0.92
C MET A 125 1.72 -12.53 -1.91
N MET A 126 1.45 -13.02 -3.13
CA MET A 126 2.48 -13.12 -4.16
C MET A 126 2.98 -11.73 -4.55
N GLY A 127 4.24 -11.48 -4.21
CA GLY A 127 5.07 -10.37 -4.65
C GLY A 127 6.52 -10.77 -4.36
N HIS A 128 7.07 -11.62 -5.24
CA HIS A 128 8.47 -12.07 -5.22
C HIS A 128 9.35 -11.15 -6.04
#